data_AF-A0A5C7M611-F1
#
_entry.id   AF-A0A5C7M611-F1
#
_cell.length_a   1.000
_cell.length_b   1.000
_cell.length_c   1.000
_cell.angle_alpha   90.00
_cell.angle_beta   90.00
_cell.angle_gamma   90.00
#
_symmetry.space_group_name_H-M   'P 1'
#
loop_
_entity.id
_entity.type
_entity.pdbx_description
1 polymer ?
#
loop_
_entity_poly.entity_id
_entity_poly.type
_entity_poly.pdbx_seq_one_letter_code
_entity_poly.pdbx_strand_id
1 'polypeptide(L)'
;MTQLIDAHAVTDDVLARFHEFLGPDAQRYRNHVYRCLNYQRILLQLNVIPDDVALAWALHDIGVWTTGWDYIEPSLQYVDELASAYGVDNVERARQMVEWHHKLRPCEDRWTETFRVADRIDASRGLIRSGVPRTDIAQVVQAFPYLGFQALLVRTAASWTLKHPLHPMPMLRW
;
A
#
# COMPACT_ATOMS: atom_id res chain seq x y z
N MET A 1 2.38 22.29 10.70
CA MET A 1 1.68 21.33 9.81
C MET A 1 2.74 20.47 9.18
N THR A 2 2.55 19.15 9.15
CA THR A 2 3.48 18.22 8.54
C THR A 2 3.42 18.41 7.01
N GLN A 3 4.56 18.63 6.36
CA GLN A 3 4.61 18.70 4.89
C GLN A 3 4.19 17.34 4.31
N LEU A 4 3.30 17.31 3.32
CA LEU A 4 2.87 16.06 2.71
C LEU A 4 3.79 15.70 1.53
N ILE A 5 3.96 14.40 1.31
CA ILE A 5 4.51 13.88 0.05
C ILE A 5 3.33 13.65 -0.88
N ASP A 6 3.28 14.38 -2.00
CA ASP A 6 2.20 14.32 -3.00
C ASP A 6 2.65 13.87 -4.39
N ALA A 7 3.96 13.75 -4.58
CA ALA A 7 4.60 13.18 -5.75
C ALA A 7 5.88 12.44 -5.36
N HIS A 8 6.18 11.37 -6.09
CA HIS A 8 7.43 10.62 -6.01
C HIS A 8 7.67 9.93 -7.34
N ALA A 9 8.85 10.16 -7.96
CA ALA A 9 9.12 9.73 -9.33
C ALA A 9 8.87 8.23 -9.55
N VAL A 10 9.40 7.37 -8.67
CA VAL A 10 9.18 5.91 -8.73
C VAL A 10 7.69 5.56 -8.60
N THR A 11 7.00 6.08 -7.59
CA THR A 11 5.58 5.77 -7.36
C THR A 11 4.72 6.20 -8.53
N ASP A 12 4.87 7.44 -9.01
CA ASP A 12 4.03 7.96 -10.08
C ASP A 12 4.28 7.23 -11.41
N ASP A 13 5.53 6.90 -11.73
CA ASP A 13 5.88 6.15 -12.95
C ASP A 13 5.40 4.69 -12.89
N VAL A 14 5.53 4.01 -11.73
CA VAL A 14 5.00 2.66 -11.55
C VAL A 14 3.48 2.67 -11.75
N LEU A 15 2.77 3.56 -11.06
CA LEU A 15 1.31 3.63 -11.16
C LEU A 15 0.84 3.96 -12.58
N ALA A 16 1.60 4.77 -13.33
CA ALA A 16 1.33 5.03 -14.73
C ALA A 16 1.45 3.76 -15.60
N ARG A 17 2.44 2.89 -15.34
CA ARG A 17 2.59 1.61 -16.07
C ARG A 17 1.40 0.67 -15.88
N PHE A 18 0.76 0.71 -14.71
CA PHE A 18 -0.42 -0.11 -14.42
C PHE A 18 -1.76 0.58 -14.71
N HIS A 19 -1.76 1.75 -15.35
CA HIS A 19 -2.97 2.53 -15.59
C HIS A 19 -4.06 1.73 -16.31
N GLU A 20 -3.71 0.88 -17.29
CA GLU A 20 -4.70 0.04 -18.00
C GLU A 20 -5.36 -1.00 -17.10
N PHE A 21 -4.60 -1.64 -16.20
CA PHE A 21 -5.14 -2.59 -15.21
C PHE A 21 -6.00 -1.90 -14.16
N LEU A 22 -5.55 -0.73 -13.68
CA LEU A 22 -6.26 0.05 -12.68
C LEU A 22 -7.55 0.67 -13.24
N GLY A 23 -7.52 1.10 -14.51
CA GLY A 23 -8.64 1.73 -15.21
C GLY A 23 -9.33 2.81 -14.36
N PRO A 24 -10.64 2.69 -14.08
CA PRO A 24 -11.38 3.70 -13.30
C PRO A 24 -10.93 3.81 -11.84
N ASP A 25 -10.16 2.85 -11.32
CA ASP A 25 -9.66 2.86 -9.95
C ASP A 25 -8.28 3.53 -9.82
N ALA A 26 -7.65 3.97 -10.92
CA ALA A 26 -6.29 4.53 -10.91
C ALA A 26 -6.09 5.67 -9.89
N GLN A 27 -6.97 6.68 -9.88
CA GLN A 27 -6.86 7.79 -8.93
C GLN A 27 -7.10 7.35 -7.49
N ARG A 28 -8.04 6.41 -7.29
CA ARG A 28 -8.39 5.88 -5.97
C ARG A 28 -7.23 5.09 -5.38
N TYR A 29 -6.57 4.25 -6.19
CA TYR A 29 -5.39 3.49 -5.79
C TYR A 29 -4.20 4.41 -5.54
N ARG A 30 -3.94 5.37 -6.43
CA ARG A 30 -2.93 6.43 -6.20
C ARG A 30 -3.13 7.13 -4.86
N ASN A 31 -4.37 7.54 -4.57
CA ASN A 31 -4.66 8.20 -3.31
C ASN A 31 -4.39 7.29 -2.10
N HIS A 32 -4.76 6.01 -2.18
CA HIS A 32 -4.44 5.02 -1.14
C HIS A 32 -2.93 4.90 -0.91
N VAL A 33 -2.16 4.71 -1.98
CA VAL A 33 -0.69 4.68 -1.95
C VAL A 33 -0.11 5.89 -1.23
N TYR A 34 -0.52 7.11 -1.59
CA TYR A 34 -0.01 8.32 -0.95
C TYR A 34 -0.50 8.52 0.50
N ARG A 35 -1.70 8.05 0.86
CA ARG A 35 -2.14 8.06 2.27
C ARG A 35 -1.22 7.18 3.11
N CYS A 36 -1.01 5.94 2.69
CA CYS A 36 -0.18 4.97 3.40
C CYS A 36 1.29 5.42 3.48
N LEU A 37 1.86 5.88 2.37
CA LEU A 37 3.23 6.41 2.31
C LEU A 37 3.42 7.58 3.28
N ASN A 38 2.47 8.53 3.36
CA ASN A 38 2.55 9.63 4.33
C ASN A 38 2.43 9.14 5.78
N TYR A 39 1.57 8.16 6.07
CA TYR A 39 1.46 7.58 7.41
C TYR A 39 2.76 6.90 7.84
N GLN A 40 3.36 6.08 6.96
CA GLN A 40 4.64 5.43 7.24
C GLN A 40 5.75 6.46 7.44
N ARG A 41 5.80 7.50 6.59
CA ARG A 41 6.73 8.63 6.72
C ARG A 41 6.67 9.27 8.10
N ILE A 42 5.46 9.52 8.60
CA ILE A 42 5.23 10.11 9.94
C ILE A 42 5.72 9.15 11.03
N LEU A 43 5.37 7.86 10.95
CA LEU A 43 5.77 6.84 11.94
C LEU A 43 7.29 6.67 12.01
N LEU A 44 7.96 6.75 10.87
CA LEU A 44 9.41 6.63 10.74
C LEU A 44 10.16 7.95 10.94
N GLN A 45 9.47 9.08 10.93
CA GLN A 45 10.03 10.44 10.95
C GLN A 45 10.97 10.72 9.77
N LEU A 46 10.60 10.24 8.57
CA LEU A 46 11.40 10.44 7.36
C LEU A 46 11.14 11.79 6.72
N ASN A 47 12.19 12.45 6.24
CA ASN A 47 12.07 13.64 5.40
C ASN A 47 12.09 13.32 3.90
N VAL A 48 12.70 12.19 3.52
CA VAL A 48 12.81 11.70 2.15
C VAL A 48 12.35 10.25 2.16
N ILE A 49 11.56 9.87 1.16
CA ILE A 49 11.13 8.48 0.97
C ILE A 49 12.21 7.78 0.13
N PRO A 50 12.77 6.66 0.60
CA PRO A 50 13.65 5.83 -0.22
C PRO A 50 12.90 5.22 -1.41
N ASP A 51 13.57 5.06 -2.55
CA ASP A 51 12.97 4.54 -3.78
C ASP A 51 12.38 3.13 -3.61
N ASP A 52 12.97 2.30 -2.76
CA ASP A 52 12.48 0.94 -2.49
C ASP A 52 11.19 0.94 -1.64
N VAL A 53 11.02 1.93 -0.76
CA VAL A 53 9.76 2.16 -0.03
C VAL A 53 8.68 2.69 -0.97
N ALA A 54 9.05 3.62 -1.86
CA ALA A 54 8.14 4.15 -2.89
C ALA A 54 7.68 3.07 -3.88
N LEU A 55 8.58 2.19 -4.29
CA LEU A 55 8.30 1.02 -5.13
C LEU A 55 7.35 0.05 -4.41
N ALA A 56 7.67 -0.31 -3.15
CA ALA A 56 6.83 -1.21 -2.37
C ALA A 56 5.40 -0.69 -2.21
N TRP A 57 5.22 0.60 -1.89
CA TRP A 57 3.88 1.17 -1.81
C TRP A 57 3.14 1.16 -3.13
N ALA A 58 3.81 1.46 -4.24
CA ALA A 58 3.17 1.45 -5.55
C ALA A 58 2.71 0.05 -6.00
N LEU A 59 3.35 -1.00 -5.49
CA LEU A 59 3.11 -2.38 -5.93
C LEU A 59 2.38 -3.27 -4.92
N HIS A 60 2.34 -2.92 -3.62
CA HIS A 60 1.89 -3.87 -2.58
C HIS A 60 0.54 -4.54 -2.87
N ASP A 61 -0.40 -3.76 -3.39
CA ASP A 61 -1.78 -4.15 -3.68
C ASP A 61 -2.06 -4.28 -5.18
N ILE A 62 -1.08 -4.08 -6.06
CA ILE A 62 -1.33 -4.01 -7.50
C ILE A 62 -1.90 -5.32 -8.05
N GLY A 63 -1.51 -6.45 -7.46
CA GLY A 63 -2.02 -7.75 -7.84
C GLY A 63 -3.53 -7.91 -7.61
N VAL A 64 -4.19 -7.05 -6.81
CA VAL A 64 -5.66 -7.04 -6.70
C VAL A 64 -6.32 -6.82 -8.06
N TRP A 65 -5.72 -6.00 -8.93
CA TRP A 65 -6.23 -5.71 -10.28
C TRP A 65 -5.78 -6.72 -11.34
N THR A 66 -4.70 -7.46 -11.10
CA THR A 66 -4.15 -8.40 -12.09
C THR A 66 -4.57 -9.85 -11.83
N THR A 67 -4.65 -10.29 -10.57
CA THR A 67 -4.91 -11.69 -10.18
C THR A 67 -6.02 -11.89 -9.15
N GLY A 68 -6.53 -10.82 -8.51
CA GLY A 68 -7.60 -10.91 -7.51
C GLY A 68 -7.09 -10.88 -6.06
N TRP A 69 -7.78 -11.51 -5.10
CA TRP A 69 -7.42 -11.33 -3.69
C TRP A 69 -6.19 -12.14 -3.24
N ASP A 70 -5.79 -13.18 -3.97
CA ASP A 70 -4.52 -13.89 -3.74
C ASP A 70 -3.38 -13.20 -4.51
N TYR A 71 -3.05 -11.99 -4.08
CA TYR A 71 -2.20 -11.06 -4.85
C TYR A 71 -0.79 -10.86 -4.32
N ILE A 72 -0.46 -11.32 -3.11
CA ILE A 72 0.84 -11.00 -2.51
C ILE A 72 1.99 -11.48 -3.39
N GLU A 73 1.94 -12.72 -3.86
CA GLU A 73 2.98 -13.27 -4.75
C GLU A 73 3.03 -12.53 -6.10
N PRO A 74 1.90 -12.29 -6.81
CA PRO A 74 1.86 -11.41 -7.99
C PRO A 74 2.45 -10.01 -7.76
N SER A 75 2.15 -9.36 -6.64
CA SER A 75 2.74 -8.06 -6.29
C SER A 75 4.25 -8.15 -6.07
N LEU A 76 4.74 -9.21 -5.42
CA LEU A 76 6.16 -9.47 -5.20
C LEU A 76 6.92 -9.71 -6.52
N GLN A 77 6.30 -10.41 -7.48
CA GLN A 77 6.88 -10.59 -8.81
C GLN A 77 7.12 -9.25 -9.51
N TYR A 78 6.18 -8.31 -9.44
CA TYR A 78 6.39 -6.97 -9.98
C TYR A 78 7.48 -6.18 -9.23
N VAL A 79 7.67 -6.41 -7.92
CA VAL A 79 8.79 -5.81 -7.19
C VAL A 79 10.11 -6.31 -7.76
N ASP A 80 10.26 -7.62 -7.96
CA ASP A 80 11.48 -8.21 -8.51
C ASP A 80 11.75 -7.74 -9.95
N GLU A 81 10.71 -7.71 -10.78
CA GLU A 81 10.81 -7.30 -12.18
C GLU A 81 11.20 -5.83 -12.33
N LEU A 82 10.65 -4.94 -11.51
CA LEU A 82 10.77 -3.50 -11.69
C LEU A 82 11.88 -2.86 -10.87
N ALA A 83 12.38 -3.49 -9.81
CA ALA A 83 13.35 -2.89 -8.91
C ALA A 83 14.60 -2.34 -9.63
N SER A 84 15.18 -3.12 -10.55
CA SER A 84 16.37 -2.72 -11.30
C SER A 84 16.13 -1.49 -12.18
N ALA A 85 14.93 -1.38 -12.78
CA ALA A 85 14.55 -0.26 -13.65
C ALA A 85 14.42 1.08 -12.88
N TYR A 86 14.25 1.01 -11.56
CA TYR A 86 14.13 2.18 -10.69
C TYR A 86 15.36 2.40 -9.80
N GLY A 87 16.45 1.67 -10.01
CA GLY A 87 17.66 1.80 -9.20
C GLY A 87 17.45 1.40 -7.73
N VAL A 88 16.51 0.49 -7.45
CA VAL A 88 16.25 0.03 -6.09
C VAL A 88 17.34 -0.96 -5.65
N ASP A 89 18.22 -0.49 -4.78
CA ASP A 89 19.34 -1.28 -4.24
C ASP A 89 18.89 -2.32 -3.20
N ASN A 90 17.83 -2.04 -2.43
CA ASN A 90 17.34 -2.90 -1.36
C ASN A 90 16.01 -3.57 -1.73
N VAL A 91 16.06 -4.44 -2.73
CA VAL A 91 14.89 -5.21 -3.21
C VAL A 91 14.26 -6.03 -2.07
N GLU A 92 15.09 -6.64 -1.22
CA GLU A 92 14.63 -7.48 -0.12
C GLU A 92 13.77 -6.69 0.88
N ARG A 93 14.15 -5.45 1.23
CA ARG A 93 13.31 -4.60 2.09
C ARG A 93 11.98 -4.26 1.44
N ALA A 94 11.96 -3.95 0.15
CA ALA A 94 10.71 -3.72 -0.59
C ALA A 94 9.81 -4.97 -0.57
N ARG A 95 10.39 -6.14 -0.83
CA ARG A 95 9.69 -7.43 -0.75
C ARG A 95 9.11 -7.68 0.64
N GLN A 96 9.89 -7.52 1.71
CA GLN A 96 9.41 -7.75 3.07
C GLN A 96 8.22 -6.84 3.43
N MET A 97 8.27 -5.57 3.03
CA MET A 97 7.13 -4.66 3.22
C MET A 97 5.88 -5.16 2.48
N VAL A 98 6.00 -5.57 1.22
CA VAL A 98 4.88 -6.10 0.43
C VAL A 98 4.40 -7.46 0.94
N GLU A 99 5.28 -8.36 1.36
CA GLU A 99 4.89 -9.69 1.80
C GLU A 99 4.10 -9.66 3.11
N TRP A 100 4.53 -8.82 4.05
CA TRP A 100 4.07 -8.87 5.44
C TRP A 100 3.10 -7.75 5.84
N HIS A 101 2.63 -6.91 4.89
CA HIS A 101 1.74 -5.77 5.22
C HIS A 101 0.35 -6.18 5.75
N HIS A 102 -0.08 -7.42 5.53
CA HIS A 102 -1.30 -8.00 6.13
C HIS A 102 -1.03 -8.96 7.31
N LYS A 103 0.20 -8.95 7.85
CA LYS A 103 0.53 -9.77 9.01
C LYS A 103 -0.29 -9.34 10.22
N LEU A 104 -0.89 -10.31 10.91
CA LEU A 104 -1.76 -10.04 12.06
C LEU A 104 -0.96 -9.57 13.28
N ARG A 105 0.24 -10.12 13.46
CA ARG A 105 1.15 -9.78 14.55
C ARG A 105 2.18 -8.73 14.10
N PRO A 106 2.79 -8.01 15.05
CA PRO A 106 3.88 -7.09 14.71
C PRO A 106 5.01 -7.77 13.94
N CYS A 107 5.65 -7.00 13.08
CA CYS A 107 6.92 -7.35 12.46
C CYS A 107 8.08 -6.85 13.33
N GLU A 108 9.19 -7.59 13.39
CA GLU A 108 10.38 -7.16 14.13
C GLU A 108 11.11 -6.02 13.41
N ASP A 109 11.18 -6.10 12.08
CA ASP A 109 11.73 -5.03 11.26
C ASP A 109 10.83 -3.79 11.28
N ARG A 110 11.44 -2.64 11.56
CA ARG A 110 10.74 -1.37 11.74
C ARG A 110 10.13 -0.85 10.44
N TRP A 111 10.77 -1.08 9.30
CA TRP A 111 10.24 -0.63 8.00
C TRP A 111 8.96 -1.38 7.67
N THR A 112 9.02 -2.70 7.79
CA THR A 112 7.89 -3.61 7.60
C THR A 112 6.76 -3.35 8.59
N GLU A 113 7.06 -3.17 9.88
CA GLU A 113 6.02 -2.90 10.88
C GLU A 113 5.31 -1.56 10.63
N THR A 114 6.05 -0.50 10.29
CA THR A 114 5.43 0.80 10.00
C THR A 114 4.66 0.78 8.69
N PHE A 115 5.07 -0.01 7.70
CA PHE A 115 4.33 -0.24 6.46
C PHE A 115 2.98 -0.91 6.75
N ARG A 116 3.01 -2.05 7.43
CA ARG A 116 1.82 -2.80 7.90
C ARG A 116 0.87 -1.94 8.72
N VAL A 117 1.41 -1.12 9.63
CA VAL A 117 0.62 -0.20 10.44
C VAL A 117 0.01 0.92 9.60
N ALA A 118 0.76 1.50 8.67
CA ALA A 118 0.27 2.56 7.77
C ALA A 118 -0.88 2.09 6.89
N ASP A 119 -0.77 0.89 6.31
CA ASP A 119 -1.85 0.29 5.54
C ASP A 119 -3.11 0.09 6.38
N ARG A 120 -2.97 -0.48 7.60
CA ARG A 120 -4.08 -0.64 8.54
C ARG A 120 -4.73 0.69 8.94
N ILE A 121 -3.95 1.76 9.10
CA ILE A 121 -4.50 3.10 9.36
C ILE A 121 -5.43 3.48 8.21
N ASP A 122 -5.03 3.27 6.96
CA ASP A 122 -5.84 3.63 5.80
C ASP A 122 -7.08 2.74 5.61
N ALA A 123 -6.89 1.42 5.72
CA ALA A 123 -7.96 0.43 5.64
C ALA A 123 -9.04 0.69 6.71
N SER A 124 -8.63 1.11 7.90
CA SER A 124 -9.53 1.48 9.00
C SER A 124 -10.04 2.93 8.95
N ARG A 125 -9.71 3.70 7.91
CA ARG A 125 -10.04 5.13 7.78
C ARG A 125 -9.58 5.98 8.97
N GLY A 126 -8.45 5.62 9.56
CA GLY A 126 -7.89 6.29 10.73
C GLY A 126 -8.59 5.96 12.06
N LEU A 127 -9.39 4.88 12.13
CA LEU A 127 -9.94 4.39 13.41
C LEU A 127 -8.84 3.74 14.27
N ILE A 128 -7.91 3.02 13.64
CA ILE A 128 -6.77 2.36 14.32
C ILE A 128 -5.48 3.09 13.98
N ARG A 129 -5.14 4.12 14.77
CA ARG A 129 -4.13 5.14 14.40
C ARG A 129 -2.67 4.83 14.74
N SER A 130 -2.44 3.98 15.74
CA SER A 130 -1.11 3.45 16.11
C SER A 130 0.03 4.48 16.15
N GLY A 131 -0.21 5.69 16.65
CA GLY A 131 0.81 6.75 16.79
C GLY A 131 0.69 7.93 15.82
N VAL A 132 -0.13 7.85 14.77
CA VAL A 132 -0.38 8.99 13.88
C VAL A 132 -1.45 9.93 14.46
N PRO A 133 -1.19 11.24 14.63
CA PRO A 133 -2.18 12.19 15.12
C PRO A 133 -3.40 12.32 14.20
N ARG A 134 -4.58 12.56 14.79
CA ARG A 134 -5.84 12.73 14.02
C ARG A 134 -5.76 13.91 13.04
N THR A 135 -5.04 14.95 13.43
CA THR A 135 -4.83 16.15 12.60
C THR A 135 -4.02 15.83 11.35
N ASP A 136 -2.97 15.01 11.47
CA ASP A 136 -2.17 14.60 10.31
C ASP A 136 -2.98 13.64 9.41
N ILE A 137 -3.76 12.72 9.98
CA ILE A 137 -4.67 11.86 9.20
C ILE A 137 -5.68 12.70 8.43
N ALA A 138 -6.31 13.69 9.08
CA ALA A 138 -7.27 14.56 8.43
C ALA A 138 -6.63 15.35 7.27
N GLN A 139 -5.41 15.87 7.48
CA GLN A 139 -4.64 16.59 6.46
C GLN A 139 -4.31 15.67 5.26
N VAL A 140 -3.84 14.45 5.53
CA VAL A 140 -3.53 13.43 4.50
C VAL A 140 -4.79 13.05 3.71
N VAL A 141 -5.92 12.79 4.38
CA VAL A 141 -7.18 12.44 3.72
C VAL A 141 -7.74 13.61 2.89
N GLN A 142 -7.55 14.85 3.36
CA GLN A 142 -7.95 16.03 2.59
C GLN A 142 -7.16 16.15 1.28
N ALA A 143 -5.85 15.86 1.31
CA ALA A 143 -5.01 15.86 0.11
C ALA A 143 -5.27 14.66 -0.81
N PHE A 144 -5.56 13.49 -0.22
CA PHE A 144 -5.77 12.23 -0.95
C PHE A 144 -7.12 11.60 -0.58
N PRO A 145 -8.26 12.12 -1.07
CA PRO A 145 -9.58 11.60 -0.74
C PRO A 145 -9.72 10.11 -1.03
N TYR A 146 -10.51 9.39 -0.24
CA TYR A 146 -10.71 7.93 -0.40
C TYR A 146 -11.31 7.53 -1.75
N LEU A 147 -12.13 8.39 -2.35
CA LEU A 147 -12.81 8.16 -3.64
C LEU A 147 -13.52 6.80 -3.73
N GLY A 148 -14.02 6.26 -2.61
CA GLY A 148 -14.72 4.97 -2.56
C GLY A 148 -13.82 3.73 -2.43
N PHE A 149 -12.53 3.88 -2.07
CA PHE A 149 -11.59 2.76 -1.92
C PHE A 149 -12.09 1.62 -1.03
N GLN A 150 -12.64 1.92 0.14
CA GLN A 150 -13.16 0.88 1.03
C GLN A 150 -14.35 0.14 0.44
N ALA A 151 -15.22 0.83 -0.32
CA ALA A 151 -16.34 0.18 -1.00
C ALA A 151 -15.86 -0.76 -2.12
N LEU A 152 -14.79 -0.38 -2.83
CA LEU A 152 -14.11 -1.25 -3.80
C LEU A 152 -13.57 -2.52 -3.13
N LEU A 153 -12.83 -2.36 -2.03
CA LEU A 153 -12.28 -3.50 -1.28
C LEU A 153 -13.39 -4.44 -0.80
N VAL A 154 -14.44 -3.92 -0.15
CA VAL A 154 -15.57 -4.75 0.32
C VAL A 154 -16.24 -5.49 -0.84
N ARG A 155 -16.49 -4.81 -1.97
CA ARG A 155 -17.12 -5.42 -3.15
C ARG A 155 -16.27 -6.54 -3.74
N THR A 156 -14.97 -6.31 -3.90
CA THR A 156 -14.06 -7.29 -4.49
C THR A 156 -13.81 -8.46 -3.54
N ALA A 157 -13.69 -8.20 -2.22
CA ALA A 157 -13.60 -9.22 -1.18
C ALA A 157 -14.82 -10.15 -1.19
N ALA A 158 -16.02 -9.57 -1.28
CA ALA A 158 -17.26 -10.33 -1.34
C ALA A 158 -17.30 -11.21 -2.61
N SER A 159 -16.93 -10.65 -3.76
CA SER A 159 -16.87 -11.41 -5.02
C SER A 159 -15.86 -12.58 -4.94
N TRP A 160 -14.69 -12.35 -4.34
CA TRP A 160 -13.69 -13.38 -4.12
C TRP A 160 -14.20 -14.47 -3.17
N THR A 161 -14.72 -14.08 -2.01
CA THR A 161 -15.19 -14.99 -0.97
C THR A 161 -16.31 -15.91 -1.46
N LEU A 162 -17.22 -15.40 -2.30
CA LEU A 162 -18.26 -16.20 -2.94
C LEU A 162 -17.69 -17.29 -3.86
N LYS A 163 -16.53 -17.05 -4.48
CA LYS A 163 -15.84 -18.02 -5.36
C LYS A 163 -14.89 -18.94 -4.57
N HIS A 164 -14.37 -18.48 -3.43
CA HIS A 164 -13.34 -19.16 -2.63
C HIS A 164 -13.74 -19.23 -1.15
N PRO A 165 -14.83 -19.94 -0.79
CA PRO A 165 -15.38 -19.93 0.58
C PRO A 165 -14.44 -20.52 1.63
N LEU A 166 -13.53 -21.42 1.22
CA LEU A 166 -12.53 -22.03 2.11
C LEU A 166 -11.22 -21.20 2.21
N HIS A 167 -11.06 -20.18 1.37
CA HIS A 167 -9.86 -19.33 1.34
C HIS A 167 -10.23 -17.86 1.06
N PRO A 168 -11.02 -17.22 1.94
CA PRO A 168 -11.60 -15.89 1.68
C PRO A 168 -10.60 -14.73 1.82
N MET A 169 -9.50 -14.94 2.56
CA MET A 169 -8.52 -13.90 2.92
C MET A 169 -7.08 -14.39 2.65
N PRO A 170 -6.74 -14.76 1.41
CA PRO A 170 -5.45 -15.35 1.01
C PRO A 170 -4.22 -14.48 1.32
N MET A 171 -4.41 -13.16 1.35
CA MET A 171 -3.34 -12.19 1.59
C MET A 171 -2.93 -12.10 3.07
N LEU A 172 -3.73 -12.62 4.00
CA LEU A 172 -3.36 -12.58 5.43
C LEU A 172 -2.08 -13.37 5.70
N ARG A 173 -1.30 -12.87 6.66
CA ARG A 173 -0.09 -13.52 7.17
C ARG A 173 -0.18 -13.64 8.70
N TRP A 174 0.47 -14.66 9.26
CA TRP A 174 0.43 -14.94 10.70
C TRP A 174 1.63 -14.34 11.46
#